data_AF-A0A7M7MDN5-F1
#
_entry.id   AF-A0A7M7MDN5-F1
#
_cell.length_a   1.000
_cell.length_b   1.000
_cell.length_c   1.000
_cell.angle_alpha   90.00
_cell.angle_beta   90.00
_cell.angle_gamma   90.00
#
_symmetry.space_group_name_H-M   'P 1'
#
loop_
_entity.id
_entity.type
_entity.pdbx_description
1 polymer ?
#
loop_
_entity_poly.entity_id
_entity_poly.type
_entity_poly.pdbx_seq_one_letter_code
_entity_poly.pdbx_strand_id
1 'polypeptide(L)'
;MGTSSSRSKKDNEKECISSEHGRLGWTELVTSTSSRVLREFPDCRKPENSPASCYTLERQTDDPDSPVTFLSIAFEELTSLPIQEIPDQLFNTVQSLDLSNNRFSRDVQFLSEFESLASVNLDHNRLECLTAFPRLPRLRSLSLNFNRILSLHPFVTSLATQCPRLIFLSMMGNELCPNYLNGGTEQQNELYRLYVIRHFPNLRYVDDGPVSPIERERAIASSNTHSSLSAQLGHSSLGSVDEGIDTE
;
A
#
# COMPACT_ATOMS: atom_id res chain seq x y z
N MET A 1 -25.72 0.91 80.52
CA MET A 1 -26.28 -0.05 79.55
C MET A 1 -27.72 0.35 79.31
N GLY A 2 -28.07 0.73 78.08
CA GLY A 2 -29.39 1.28 77.71
C GLY A 2 -29.25 2.31 76.58
N THR A 3 -29.51 1.89 75.34
CA THR A 3 -30.63 2.30 74.45
C THR A 3 -30.45 3.63 73.69
N SER A 4 -30.11 3.48 72.40
CA SER A 4 -30.75 4.08 71.21
C SER A 4 -31.28 5.54 71.25
N SER A 5 -30.79 6.39 70.33
CA SER A 5 -31.62 6.94 69.24
C SER A 5 -30.84 7.70 68.15
N SER A 6 -31.03 7.22 66.91
CA SER A 6 -31.07 7.89 65.60
C SER A 6 -30.65 9.36 65.40
N ARG A 7 -29.78 9.61 64.39
CA ARG A 7 -30.12 10.50 63.26
C ARG A 7 -29.14 10.38 62.07
N SER A 8 -29.68 9.82 60.98
CA SER A 8 -29.55 10.21 59.57
C SER A 8 -28.18 10.69 59.03
N LYS A 9 -27.53 9.83 58.23
CA LYS A 9 -26.72 10.28 57.10
C LYS A 9 -27.17 9.54 55.85
N LYS A 10 -27.45 10.35 54.82
CA LYS A 10 -28.10 10.05 53.57
C LYS A 10 -27.34 9.00 52.77
N ASP A 11 -28.12 8.06 52.25
CA ASP A 11 -27.84 7.23 51.10
C ASP A 11 -27.49 8.12 49.90
N ASN A 12 -26.44 7.75 49.19
CA ASN A 12 -26.21 8.15 47.80
C ASN A 12 -25.51 6.98 47.12
N GLU A 13 -26.23 5.87 47.03
CA GLU A 13 -25.99 4.84 46.01
C GLU A 13 -26.23 5.49 44.66
N LYS A 14 -25.16 5.82 43.93
CA LYS A 14 -25.28 6.04 42.50
C LYS A 14 -25.29 4.68 41.84
N GLU A 15 -26.49 4.22 41.52
CA GLU A 15 -26.75 3.20 40.51
C GLU A 15 -25.93 3.54 39.25
N CYS A 16 -24.90 2.74 38.96
CA CYS A 16 -24.37 2.65 37.60
C CYS A 16 -25.41 1.89 36.78
N ILE A 17 -26.41 2.61 36.31
CA ILE A 17 -27.37 2.12 35.32
C ILE A 17 -26.56 1.80 34.06
N SER A 18 -26.54 0.51 33.75
CA SER A 18 -26.22 -0.04 32.44
C SER A 18 -26.89 0.80 31.35
N SER A 19 -26.09 1.43 30.50
CA SER A 19 -26.58 1.85 29.20
C SER A 19 -25.61 1.32 28.16
N GLU A 20 -25.91 0.11 27.71
CA GLU A 20 -25.50 -0.40 26.41
C GLU A 20 -25.91 0.63 25.36
N HIS A 21 -24.96 1.47 24.94
CA HIS A 21 -25.12 2.29 23.74
C HIS A 21 -24.10 1.83 22.71
N GLY A 22 -24.57 0.87 21.90
CA GLY A 22 -24.24 0.71 20.48
C GLY A 22 -22.79 0.88 20.09
N ARG A 23 -22.04 -0.20 20.19
CA ARG A 23 -20.74 -0.35 19.52
C ARG A 23 -21.03 -0.58 18.03
N LEU A 24 -21.11 0.47 17.24
CA LEU A 24 -21.40 0.35 15.81
C LEU A 24 -20.10 -0.07 15.08
N GLY A 25 -20.02 -1.35 14.74
CA GLY A 25 -18.96 -1.92 13.90
C GLY A 25 -19.30 -1.86 12.42
N TRP A 26 -18.36 -2.32 11.59
CA TRP A 26 -18.40 -2.47 10.12
C TRP A 26 -19.76 -2.82 9.49
N THR A 27 -20.62 -3.55 10.21
CA THR A 27 -21.92 -4.04 9.74
C THR A 27 -23.01 -2.96 9.60
N GLU A 28 -22.92 -1.84 10.31
CA GLU A 28 -24.01 -0.85 10.32
C GLU A 28 -23.95 0.16 9.17
N LEU A 29 -22.76 0.43 8.62
CA LEU A 29 -22.60 1.36 7.49
C LEU A 29 -23.05 0.74 6.15
N VAL A 30 -23.06 -0.60 6.05
CA VAL A 30 -23.45 -1.29 4.82
C VAL A 30 -24.97 -1.44 4.70
N THR A 31 -25.73 -1.20 5.78
CA THR A 31 -27.18 -1.43 5.83
C THR A 31 -28.03 -0.17 5.98
N SER A 32 -27.43 1.00 6.18
CA SER A 32 -28.19 2.22 6.46
C SER A 32 -28.55 3.02 5.20
N THR A 33 -29.75 2.76 4.70
CA THR A 33 -30.52 3.67 3.83
C THR A 33 -30.69 5.04 4.47
N SER A 34 -30.04 6.08 3.95
CA SER A 34 -30.70 7.36 3.64
C SER A 34 -29.75 8.35 2.95
N SER A 35 -30.09 8.70 1.71
CA SER A 35 -29.84 9.96 1.00
C SER A 35 -28.97 11.02 1.71
N ARG A 36 -27.79 11.33 1.14
CA ARG A 36 -27.40 12.70 0.75
C ARG A 36 -26.01 12.76 0.10
N VAL A 37 -25.95 13.59 -0.95
CA VAL A 37 -24.76 14.16 -1.59
C VAL A 37 -23.67 14.53 -0.58
N LEU A 38 -22.42 14.19 -0.94
CA LEU A 38 -21.13 14.60 -0.39
C LEU A 38 -21.23 15.52 0.84
N ARG A 39 -20.96 14.93 2.00
CA ARG A 39 -20.52 15.67 3.17
C ARG A 39 -19.11 15.22 3.47
N GLU A 40 -18.17 16.16 3.37
CA GLU A 40 -17.12 16.24 4.37
C GLU A 40 -17.81 16.05 5.73
N PHE A 41 -17.54 14.92 6.36
CA PHE A 41 -18.14 14.56 7.63
C PHE A 41 -17.03 14.52 8.68
N PRO A 42 -17.43 14.86 9.91
CA PRO A 42 -16.80 15.86 10.76
C PRO A 42 -15.39 15.44 11.15
N ASP A 43 -14.57 16.43 11.54
CA ASP A 43 -13.25 16.28 12.16
C ASP A 43 -13.24 15.10 13.16
N CYS A 44 -12.96 13.90 12.69
CA CYS A 44 -12.77 12.70 13.49
C CYS A 44 -11.36 12.76 14.08
N ARG A 45 -11.06 13.85 14.80
CA ARG A 45 -10.06 13.78 15.87
C ARG A 45 -10.61 12.86 16.94
N LYS A 46 -10.24 11.60 16.75
CA LYS A 46 -10.15 10.46 17.66
C LYS A 46 -10.64 10.74 19.09
N PRO A 47 -11.54 9.92 19.67
CA PRO A 47 -11.45 9.69 21.11
C PRO A 47 -10.07 9.08 21.39
N GLU A 48 -9.35 9.64 22.37
CA GLU A 48 -7.91 9.46 22.63
C GLU A 48 -7.41 8.01 22.83
N ASN A 49 -8.25 6.97 22.69
CA ASN A 49 -7.89 5.57 22.95
C ASN A 49 -8.67 4.49 22.13
N SER A 50 -9.03 4.73 20.86
CA SER A 50 -9.67 3.67 20.03
C SER A 50 -8.99 3.47 18.65
N PRO A 51 -8.64 2.23 18.24
CA PRO A 51 -7.99 1.91 16.97
C PRO A 51 -8.98 1.66 15.82
N ALA A 52 -10.09 2.39 15.74
CA ALA A 52 -11.04 2.23 14.64
C ALA A 52 -10.58 3.04 13.41
N SER A 53 -9.96 2.30 12.50
CA SER A 53 -9.46 2.64 11.15
C SER A 53 -10.33 3.63 10.37
N CYS A 54 -9.73 4.67 9.79
CA CYS A 54 -10.35 5.40 8.68
C CYS A 54 -10.22 4.53 7.42
N TYR A 55 -11.34 4.34 6.70
CA TYR A 55 -11.34 3.69 5.40
C TYR A 55 -12.32 4.42 4.47
N THR A 56 -12.08 4.34 3.17
CA THR A 56 -12.95 4.91 2.13
C THR A 56 -13.41 3.81 1.20
N LEU A 57 -14.71 3.78 0.86
CA LEU A 57 -15.29 2.83 -0.10
C LEU A 57 -15.88 3.60 -1.27
N GLU A 58 -15.68 3.10 -2.49
CA GLU A 58 -16.42 3.57 -3.67
C GLU A 58 -17.10 2.41 -4.41
N ARG A 59 -18.32 2.66 -4.86
CA ARG A 59 -19.14 1.72 -5.61
C ARG A 59 -18.96 1.88 -7.11
N GLN A 60 -19.20 0.81 -7.85
CA GLN A 60 -19.14 0.82 -9.31
C GLN A 60 -20.14 1.82 -9.94
N THR A 61 -21.29 2.03 -9.31
CA THR A 61 -22.31 2.99 -9.72
C THR A 61 -22.91 3.67 -8.49
N ASP A 62 -23.69 4.74 -8.70
CA ASP A 62 -24.39 5.47 -7.62
C ASP A 62 -25.53 4.65 -6.96
N ASP A 63 -25.85 3.47 -7.50
CA ASP A 63 -26.85 2.57 -6.93
C ASP A 63 -26.34 1.98 -5.60
N PRO A 64 -27.09 2.10 -4.48
CA PRO A 64 -26.69 1.52 -3.19
C PRO A 64 -26.49 -0.01 -3.22
N ASP A 65 -27.15 -0.72 -4.15
CA ASP A 65 -26.98 -2.16 -4.31
C ASP A 65 -25.78 -2.53 -5.20
N SER A 66 -25.13 -1.54 -5.82
CA SER A 66 -23.94 -1.73 -6.65
C SER A 66 -22.76 -2.24 -5.82
N PRO A 67 -21.95 -3.18 -6.35
CA PRO A 67 -20.78 -3.68 -5.64
C PRO A 67 -19.77 -2.56 -5.38
N VAL A 68 -19.11 -2.65 -4.23
CA VAL A 68 -17.96 -1.81 -3.88
C VAL A 68 -16.75 -2.29 -4.66
N THR A 69 -16.16 -1.41 -5.46
CA THR A 69 -15.02 -1.73 -6.33
C THR A 69 -13.73 -1.08 -5.88
N PHE A 70 -13.80 -0.07 -5.00
CA PHE A 70 -12.64 0.59 -4.44
C PHE A 70 -12.66 0.53 -2.92
N LEU A 71 -11.51 0.22 -2.33
CA LEU A 71 -11.26 0.26 -0.90
C LEU A 71 -9.96 1.01 -0.66
N SER A 72 -9.99 2.06 0.15
CA SER A 72 -8.79 2.73 0.66
C SER A 72 -8.71 2.55 2.17
N ILE A 73 -7.56 2.10 2.65
CA ILE A 73 -7.17 2.02 4.06
C ILE A 73 -5.78 2.69 4.17
N ALA A 74 -5.66 3.88 3.60
CA ALA A 74 -4.44 4.66 3.59
C ALA A 74 -4.28 5.46 4.89
N PHE A 75 -3.03 5.82 5.24
CA PHE A 75 -2.71 6.68 6.40
C PHE A 75 -3.03 6.08 7.79
N GLU A 76 -3.16 4.75 7.89
CA GLU A 76 -3.52 4.06 9.13
C GLU A 76 -2.31 3.51 9.90
N GLU A 77 -1.10 3.79 9.43
CA GLU A 77 0.16 3.30 10.00
C GLU A 77 0.26 1.76 10.09
N LEU A 78 -0.51 1.04 9.28
CA LEU A 78 -0.65 -0.41 9.35
C LEU A 78 0.63 -1.15 8.97
N THR A 79 1.01 -2.15 9.76
CA THR A 79 2.06 -3.11 9.40
C THR A 79 1.49 -4.38 8.76
N SER A 80 0.20 -4.64 8.96
CA SER A 80 -0.56 -5.78 8.44
C SER A 80 -2.02 -5.38 8.28
N LEU A 81 -2.71 -5.96 7.30
CA LEU A 81 -4.13 -5.71 7.08
C LEU A 81 -4.98 -6.51 8.10
N PRO A 82 -5.94 -5.89 8.81
CA PRO A 82 -6.82 -6.61 9.73
C PRO A 82 -7.91 -7.37 8.94
N ILE A 83 -7.53 -8.48 8.29
CA ILE A 83 -8.41 -9.27 7.41
C ILE A 83 -9.71 -9.66 8.13
N GLN A 84 -9.65 -10.01 9.42
CA GLN A 84 -10.81 -10.44 10.21
C GLN A 84 -11.86 -9.35 10.42
N GLU A 85 -11.49 -8.08 10.22
CA GLU A 85 -12.37 -6.95 10.37
C GLU A 85 -13.01 -6.52 9.05
N ILE A 86 -12.43 -6.94 7.91
CA ILE A 86 -12.91 -6.58 6.58
C ILE A 86 -14.09 -7.49 6.22
N PRO A 87 -15.25 -6.93 5.79
CA PRO A 87 -16.38 -7.73 5.36
C PRO A 87 -16.05 -8.65 4.19
N ASP A 88 -16.43 -9.93 4.31
CA ASP A 88 -16.10 -10.98 3.33
C ASP A 88 -16.54 -10.66 1.89
N GLN A 89 -17.60 -9.86 1.73
CA GLN A 89 -18.09 -9.46 0.41
C GLN A 89 -17.04 -8.64 -0.37
N LEU A 90 -16.24 -7.82 0.31
CA LEU A 90 -15.26 -6.92 -0.32
C LEU A 90 -14.13 -7.68 -0.99
N PHE A 91 -13.72 -8.83 -0.45
CA PHE A 91 -12.69 -9.69 -1.04
C PHE A 91 -13.02 -10.12 -2.47
N ASN A 92 -14.32 -10.25 -2.79
CA ASN A 92 -14.78 -10.67 -4.11
C ASN A 92 -15.09 -9.50 -5.06
N THR A 93 -15.39 -8.31 -4.53
CA THR A 93 -15.86 -7.16 -5.34
C THR A 93 -14.80 -6.09 -5.58
N VAL A 94 -13.86 -5.91 -4.65
CA VAL A 94 -12.84 -4.86 -4.73
C VAL A 94 -11.88 -5.14 -5.89
N GLN A 95 -11.77 -4.16 -6.77
CA GLN A 95 -10.89 -4.16 -7.94
C GLN A 95 -9.69 -3.23 -7.74
N SER A 96 -9.86 -2.17 -6.96
CA SER A 96 -8.83 -1.18 -6.67
C SER A 96 -8.64 -1.05 -5.16
N LEU A 97 -7.41 -1.27 -4.71
CA LEU A 97 -7.06 -1.24 -3.30
C LEU A 97 -5.96 -0.20 -3.06
N ASP A 98 -6.26 0.79 -2.22
CA ASP A 98 -5.30 1.80 -1.80
C ASP A 98 -4.86 1.58 -0.36
N LEU A 99 -3.57 1.28 -0.22
CA LEU A 99 -2.88 1.00 1.04
C LEU A 99 -1.70 1.96 1.23
N SER A 100 -1.74 3.11 0.55
CA SER A 100 -0.67 4.09 0.60
C SER A 100 -0.48 4.67 2.01
N ASN A 101 0.71 5.19 2.30
CA ASN A 101 1.02 5.86 3.57
C ASN A 101 0.79 4.96 4.81
N ASN A 102 1.19 3.70 4.69
CA ASN A 102 1.19 2.74 5.79
C ASN A 102 2.63 2.32 6.15
N ARG A 103 2.78 1.19 6.84
CA ARG A 103 4.07 0.64 7.29
C ARG A 103 4.24 -0.81 6.83
N PHE A 104 3.61 -1.20 5.74
CA PHE A 104 3.81 -2.52 5.12
C PHE A 104 5.27 -2.68 4.72
N SER A 105 5.84 -3.86 4.96
CA SER A 105 7.26 -4.12 4.72
C SER A 105 7.47 -5.42 3.95
N ARG A 106 7.72 -6.53 4.65
CA ARG A 106 8.18 -7.78 4.03
C ARG A 106 7.07 -8.66 3.48
N ASP A 107 5.84 -8.49 3.95
CA ASP A 107 4.74 -9.39 3.64
C ASP A 107 3.50 -8.61 3.19
N VAL A 108 3.05 -8.91 1.98
CA VAL A 108 1.79 -8.44 1.39
C VAL A 108 0.94 -9.61 0.88
N GLN A 109 1.12 -10.82 1.45
CA GLN A 109 0.39 -12.02 1.05
C GLN A 109 -1.12 -11.86 1.20
N PHE A 110 -1.61 -11.02 2.11
CA PHE A 110 -3.04 -10.71 2.27
C PHE A 110 -3.70 -10.19 0.98
N LEU A 111 -2.93 -9.69 -0.01
CA LEU A 111 -3.48 -9.32 -1.31
C LEU A 111 -4.09 -10.52 -2.06
N SER A 112 -3.74 -11.76 -1.70
CA SER A 112 -4.35 -12.98 -2.29
C SER A 112 -5.83 -13.13 -1.96
N GLU A 113 -6.29 -12.53 -0.87
CA GLU A 113 -7.70 -12.60 -0.47
C GLU A 113 -8.60 -11.83 -1.45
N PHE A 114 -8.06 -10.84 -2.16
CA PHE A 114 -8.83 -10.02 -3.11
C PHE A 114 -8.83 -10.64 -4.51
N GLU A 115 -9.85 -11.47 -4.81
CA GLU A 115 -9.93 -12.28 -6.04
C GLU A 115 -10.10 -11.46 -7.34
N SER A 116 -10.69 -10.27 -7.22
CA SER A 116 -11.02 -9.36 -8.32
C SER A 116 -10.01 -8.23 -8.51
N LEU A 117 -8.90 -8.26 -7.77
CA LEU A 117 -7.95 -7.15 -7.72
C LEU A 117 -7.27 -6.89 -9.06
N ALA A 118 -7.42 -5.66 -9.54
CA ALA A 118 -6.90 -5.16 -10.80
C ALA A 118 -5.91 -4.00 -10.62
N SER A 119 -6.05 -3.21 -9.55
CA SER A 119 -5.17 -2.09 -9.22
C SER A 119 -4.80 -2.08 -7.74
N VAL A 120 -3.52 -1.86 -7.44
CA VAL A 120 -3.02 -1.73 -6.07
C VAL A 120 -2.12 -0.51 -5.95
N ASN A 121 -2.38 0.31 -4.96
CA ASN A 121 -1.50 1.39 -4.53
C ASN A 121 -0.86 1.05 -3.19
N LEU A 122 0.48 0.93 -3.17
CA LEU A 122 1.30 0.69 -1.98
C LEU A 122 2.36 1.79 -1.82
N ASP A 123 2.07 2.98 -2.33
CA ASP A 123 2.97 4.14 -2.22
C ASP A 123 3.24 4.50 -0.75
N HIS A 124 4.41 5.07 -0.47
CA HIS A 124 4.78 5.52 0.89
C HIS A 124 4.66 4.42 1.95
N ASN A 125 5.15 3.22 1.62
CA ASN A 125 5.29 2.11 2.56
C ASN A 125 6.78 1.84 2.84
N ARG A 126 7.10 0.67 3.41
CA ARG A 126 8.46 0.25 3.77
C ARG A 126 8.83 -1.06 3.07
N LEU A 127 8.31 -1.29 1.86
CA LEU A 127 8.57 -2.50 1.10
C LEU A 127 10.05 -2.58 0.73
N GLU A 128 10.62 -3.78 0.81
CA GLU A 128 12.05 -4.06 0.60
C GLU A 128 12.24 -5.01 -0.60
N CYS A 129 13.49 -5.24 -1.01
CA CYS A 129 13.81 -6.07 -2.19
C CYS A 129 13.32 -7.53 -2.08
N LEU A 130 13.11 -8.00 -0.86
CA LEU A 130 12.69 -9.37 -0.54
C LEU A 130 11.20 -9.47 -0.22
N THR A 131 10.43 -8.38 -0.38
CA THR A 131 8.99 -8.41 -0.18
C THR A 131 8.35 -9.44 -1.10
N ALA A 132 7.66 -10.41 -0.51
CA ALA A 132 7.00 -11.48 -1.25
C ALA A 132 5.58 -11.04 -1.64
N PHE A 133 5.34 -10.88 -2.94
CA PHE A 133 3.99 -10.69 -3.47
C PHE A 133 3.29 -12.04 -3.64
N PRO A 134 1.98 -12.15 -3.33
CA PRO A 134 1.20 -13.31 -3.70
C PRO A 134 1.01 -13.34 -5.21
N ARG A 135 0.54 -14.46 -5.75
CA ARG A 135 0.23 -14.56 -7.17
C ARG A 135 -1.04 -13.76 -7.48
N LEU A 136 -0.92 -12.68 -8.26
CA LEU A 136 -2.00 -11.77 -8.61
C LEU A 136 -2.22 -11.79 -10.13
N PRO A 137 -2.88 -12.83 -10.68
CA PRO A 137 -2.95 -13.05 -12.13
C PRO A 137 -3.83 -12.03 -12.87
N ARG A 138 -4.66 -11.26 -12.15
CA ARG A 138 -5.55 -10.23 -12.71
C ARG A 138 -5.02 -8.81 -12.55
N LEU A 139 -3.95 -8.62 -11.77
CA LEU A 139 -3.40 -7.29 -11.49
C LEU A 139 -2.87 -6.65 -12.78
N ARG A 140 -3.34 -5.43 -13.04
CA ARG A 140 -2.98 -4.62 -14.22
C ARG A 140 -2.20 -3.37 -13.84
N SER A 141 -2.45 -2.82 -12.66
CA SER A 141 -1.79 -1.60 -12.18
C SER A 141 -1.20 -1.82 -10.80
N LEU A 142 0.05 -1.45 -10.63
CA LEU A 142 0.74 -1.51 -9.34
C LEU A 142 1.60 -0.26 -9.15
N SER A 143 1.38 0.43 -8.05
CA SER A 143 2.19 1.57 -7.62
C SER A 143 2.92 1.23 -6.33
N LEU A 144 4.24 1.41 -6.34
CA LEU A 144 5.18 1.11 -5.26
C LEU A 144 6.09 2.31 -4.97
N ASN A 145 5.61 3.52 -5.21
CA ASN A 145 6.43 4.72 -5.10
C ASN A 145 6.86 4.95 -3.64
N PHE A 146 8.03 5.56 -3.44
CA PHE A 146 8.54 5.93 -2.12
C PHE A 146 8.54 4.75 -1.13
N ASN A 147 9.06 3.61 -1.57
CA ASN A 147 9.35 2.44 -0.73
C ASN A 147 10.88 2.33 -0.49
N ARG A 148 11.34 1.19 0.05
CA ARG A 148 12.75 0.92 0.39
C ARG A 148 13.35 -0.18 -0.48
N ILE A 149 13.01 -0.18 -1.77
CA ILE A 149 13.53 -1.16 -2.72
C ILE A 149 14.95 -0.75 -3.13
N LEU A 150 15.94 -1.44 -2.56
CA LEU A 150 17.38 -1.22 -2.74
C LEU A 150 18.01 -2.16 -3.79
N SER A 151 17.22 -2.94 -4.53
CA SER A 151 17.71 -3.86 -5.57
C SER A 151 16.59 -4.29 -6.49
N LEU A 152 16.80 -4.15 -7.80
CA LEU A 152 15.87 -4.64 -8.83
C LEU A 152 15.85 -6.17 -8.91
N HIS A 153 16.97 -6.82 -8.60
CA HIS A 153 17.06 -8.27 -8.54
C HIS A 153 17.23 -8.70 -7.07
N PRO A 154 16.38 -9.60 -6.53
CA PRO A 154 15.41 -10.44 -7.24
C PRO A 154 14.01 -9.81 -7.40
N PHE A 155 13.80 -8.58 -6.90
CA PHE A 155 12.47 -7.98 -6.74
C PHE A 155 11.61 -7.99 -8.02
N VAL A 156 12.09 -7.36 -9.10
CA VAL A 156 11.40 -7.24 -10.40
C VAL A 156 11.14 -8.61 -11.01
N THR A 157 12.11 -9.52 -10.92
CA THR A 157 11.98 -10.87 -11.47
C THR A 157 10.89 -11.65 -10.73
N SER A 158 10.88 -11.58 -9.40
CA SER A 158 9.82 -12.17 -8.57
C SER A 158 8.46 -11.55 -8.91
N LEU A 159 8.38 -10.22 -8.95
CA LEU A 159 7.15 -9.50 -9.25
C LEU A 159 6.58 -9.87 -10.64
N ALA A 160 7.44 -10.03 -11.65
CA ALA A 160 7.05 -10.46 -12.98
C ALA A 160 6.44 -11.86 -13.02
N THR A 161 6.94 -12.78 -12.19
CA THR A 161 6.35 -14.12 -12.08
C THR A 161 4.99 -14.11 -11.37
N GLN A 162 4.84 -13.26 -10.37
CA GLN A 162 3.62 -13.19 -9.55
C GLN A 162 2.50 -12.37 -10.19
N CYS A 163 2.85 -11.32 -10.94
CA CYS A 163 1.93 -10.40 -11.58
C CYS A 163 2.16 -10.33 -13.11
N PRO A 164 1.94 -11.43 -13.86
CA PRO A 164 2.32 -11.55 -15.28
C PRO A 164 1.50 -10.67 -16.24
N ARG A 165 0.40 -10.07 -15.77
CA ARG A 165 -0.53 -9.25 -16.55
C ARG A 165 -0.42 -7.75 -16.29
N LEU A 166 0.63 -7.30 -15.59
CA LEU A 166 0.84 -5.89 -15.34
C LEU A 166 0.95 -5.08 -16.64
N ILE A 167 0.25 -3.95 -16.64
CA ILE A 167 0.17 -2.95 -17.71
C ILE A 167 0.81 -1.65 -17.24
N PHE A 168 0.63 -1.30 -15.97
CA PHE A 168 1.22 -0.13 -15.32
C PHE A 168 2.02 -0.56 -14.10
N LEU A 169 3.27 -0.12 -14.02
CA LEU A 169 4.13 -0.29 -12.84
C LEU A 169 4.85 1.02 -12.55
N SER A 170 4.76 1.49 -11.32
CA SER A 170 5.52 2.65 -10.84
C SER A 170 6.32 2.26 -9.60
N MET A 171 7.62 2.59 -9.59
CA MET A 171 8.56 2.35 -8.49
C MET A 171 9.39 3.61 -8.21
N MET A 172 8.91 4.79 -8.62
CA MET A 172 9.61 6.07 -8.39
C MET A 172 9.89 6.33 -6.91
N GLY A 173 10.95 7.07 -6.60
CA GLY A 173 11.27 7.43 -5.23
C GLY A 173 11.84 6.30 -4.36
N ASN A 174 12.13 5.13 -4.94
CA ASN A 174 12.97 4.10 -4.31
C ASN A 174 14.46 4.42 -4.56
N GLU A 175 15.35 4.09 -3.61
CA GLU A 175 16.78 4.48 -3.66
C GLU A 175 17.52 3.97 -4.91
N LEU A 176 17.15 2.80 -5.47
CA LEU A 176 17.72 2.25 -6.71
C LEU A 176 16.84 2.42 -7.96
N CYS A 177 15.81 3.26 -7.90
CA CYS A 177 15.12 3.74 -9.11
C CYS A 177 15.72 5.11 -9.45
N PRO A 178 16.82 5.17 -10.23
CA PRO A 178 17.47 6.41 -10.61
C PRO A 178 16.54 7.18 -11.55
N ASN A 179 15.62 7.95 -10.98
CA ASN A 179 14.96 9.02 -11.73
C ASN A 179 15.85 10.27 -11.64
N TYR A 180 15.73 11.18 -12.62
CA TYR A 180 16.44 12.46 -12.65
C TYR A 180 16.29 13.23 -11.31
N LEU A 181 15.20 12.98 -10.58
CA LEU A 181 14.87 13.58 -9.29
C LEU A 181 15.72 13.06 -8.12
N ASN A 182 16.32 11.87 -8.23
CA ASN A 182 17.13 11.24 -7.17
C ASN A 182 18.64 11.31 -7.45
N GLY A 183 19.08 12.16 -8.39
CA GLY A 183 20.50 12.33 -8.73
C GLY A 183 21.08 11.22 -9.62
N GLY A 184 20.23 10.38 -10.20
CA GLY A 184 20.64 9.37 -11.19
C GLY A 184 20.96 9.98 -12.55
N THR A 185 21.90 9.39 -13.27
CA THR A 185 22.20 9.75 -14.67
C THR A 185 21.13 9.23 -15.63
N GLU A 186 20.99 9.87 -16.79
CA GLU A 186 20.10 9.41 -17.88
C GLU A 186 20.39 7.95 -18.27
N GLN A 187 21.68 7.58 -18.33
CA GLN A 187 22.10 6.22 -18.64
C GLN A 187 21.61 5.21 -17.60
N GLN A 188 21.74 5.53 -16.30
CA GLN A 188 21.23 4.66 -15.24
C GLN A 188 19.71 4.50 -15.31
N ASN A 189 18.97 5.58 -15.57
CA ASN A 189 17.53 5.53 -15.77
C ASN A 189 17.16 4.63 -16.97
N GLU A 190 17.87 4.78 -18.09
CA GLU A 190 17.66 3.94 -19.27
C GLU A 190 17.90 2.45 -18.95
N LEU A 191 19.02 2.11 -18.31
CA LEU A 191 19.33 0.73 -17.93
C LEU A 191 18.27 0.13 -17.00
N TYR A 192 17.81 0.91 -16.01
CA TYR A 192 16.73 0.53 -15.11
C TYR A 192 15.43 0.26 -15.86
N ARG A 193 14.98 1.19 -16.72
CA ARG A 193 13.75 1.06 -17.50
C ARG A 193 13.80 -0.17 -18.41
N LEU A 194 14.91 -0.36 -19.14
CA LEU A 194 15.09 -1.53 -20.01
C LEU A 194 15.05 -2.84 -19.22
N TYR A 195 15.66 -2.87 -18.03
CA TYR A 195 15.61 -4.04 -17.14
C TYR A 195 14.18 -4.38 -16.73
N VAL A 196 13.38 -3.40 -16.31
CA VAL A 196 11.96 -3.60 -15.96
C VAL A 196 11.15 -4.07 -17.17
N ILE A 197 11.24 -3.37 -18.30
CA ILE A 197 10.50 -3.68 -19.53
C ILE A 197 10.76 -5.11 -20.01
N ARG A 198 12.02 -5.56 -19.91
CA ARG A 198 12.42 -6.92 -20.28
C ARG A 198 11.64 -7.99 -19.50
N HIS A 199 11.42 -7.77 -18.21
CA HIS A 199 10.74 -8.74 -17.35
C HIS A 199 9.22 -8.70 -17.48
N PHE A 200 8.64 -7.59 -17.92
CA PHE A 200 7.20 -7.42 -18.10
C PHE A 200 6.82 -7.21 -19.57
N PRO A 201 6.63 -8.29 -20.37
CA PRO A 201 6.41 -8.18 -21.81
C PRO A 201 5.09 -7.47 -22.18
N ASN A 202 4.12 -7.40 -21.28
CA ASN A 202 2.82 -6.75 -21.51
C ASN A 202 2.74 -5.32 -20.96
N LEU A 203 3.80 -4.84 -20.29
CA LEU A 203 3.81 -3.53 -19.64
C LEU A 203 3.68 -2.42 -20.68
N ARG A 204 2.85 -1.42 -20.41
CA ARG A 204 2.62 -0.27 -21.30
C ARG A 204 3.11 1.02 -20.70
N TYR A 205 3.21 1.10 -19.38
CA TYR A 205 3.66 2.28 -18.64
C TYR A 205 4.62 1.84 -17.55
N VAL A 206 5.75 2.53 -17.48
CA VAL A 206 6.76 2.42 -16.41
C VAL A 206 6.94 3.81 -15.84
N ASP A 207 6.70 3.96 -14.56
CA ASP A 207 6.84 5.22 -13.83
C ASP A 207 6.03 6.35 -14.49
N ASP A 208 6.70 7.40 -14.95
CA ASP A 208 6.13 8.62 -15.54
C ASP A 208 5.90 8.54 -17.06
N GLY A 209 6.28 7.44 -17.71
CA GLY A 209 6.34 7.36 -19.17
C GLY A 209 5.75 6.08 -19.79
N PRO A 210 5.15 6.19 -21.00
CA PRO A 210 4.77 5.00 -21.77
C PRO A 210 6.02 4.21 -22.20
N VAL A 211 5.86 2.90 -22.37
CA VAL A 211 6.88 2.02 -22.95
C VAL A 211 6.84 2.14 -24.47
N SER A 212 7.87 2.73 -25.04
CA SER A 212 8.01 2.86 -26.49
C SER A 212 8.39 1.53 -27.16
N PRO A 213 8.10 1.35 -28.46
CA PRO A 213 8.58 0.19 -29.22
C PRO A 213 10.11 0.06 -29.24
N ILE A 214 10.83 1.19 -29.25
CA ILE A 214 12.30 1.23 -29.28
C ILE A 214 12.88 0.71 -27.97
N GLU A 215 12.36 1.16 -26.82
CA GLU A 215 12.78 0.63 -25.50
C GLU A 215 12.54 -0.88 -25.43
N ARG A 216 11.42 -1.37 -25.96
CA ARG A 216 11.10 -2.79 -25.98
C ARG A 216 12.08 -3.59 -26.81
N GLU A 217 12.43 -3.11 -28.00
CA GLU A 217 13.44 -3.75 -28.85
C GLU A 217 14.81 -3.79 -28.16
N ARG A 218 15.24 -2.68 -27.54
CA ARG A 218 16.49 -2.61 -26.77
C ARG A 218 16.48 -3.54 -25.55
N ALA A 219 15.37 -3.61 -24.83
CA ALA A 219 15.20 -4.49 -23.67
C ALA A 219 15.33 -5.97 -24.06
N ILE A 220 14.84 -6.34 -25.25
CA ILE A 220 15.00 -7.69 -25.81
C ILE A 220 16.44 -7.93 -26.30
N ALA A 221 17.05 -6.95 -26.98
CA ALA A 221 18.40 -7.07 -27.54
C ALA A 221 19.49 -7.20 -26.46
N SER A 222 19.31 -6.53 -25.32
CA SER A 222 20.17 -6.63 -24.13
C SER A 222 20.09 -7.99 -23.40
N SER A 223 19.28 -8.94 -23.90
CA SER A 223 19.09 -10.24 -23.26
C SER A 223 20.34 -11.12 -23.20
N ASN A 224 21.30 -10.87 -24.10
CA ASN A 224 22.57 -11.60 -24.17
C ASN A 224 23.53 -11.31 -22.99
N THR A 225 23.21 -10.33 -22.12
CA THR A 225 24.04 -9.95 -20.96
C THR A 225 23.22 -9.96 -19.67
N HIS A 226 22.70 -11.13 -19.27
CA HIS A 226 21.85 -11.31 -18.08
C HIS A 226 22.43 -10.77 -16.77
N SER A 227 23.76 -10.75 -16.61
CA SER A 227 24.44 -10.30 -15.39
C SER A 227 24.89 -8.83 -15.42
N SER A 228 24.88 -8.17 -16.59
CA SER A 228 25.51 -6.86 -16.76
C SER A 228 24.64 -5.72 -16.21
N LEU A 229 23.34 -5.72 -16.50
CA LEU A 229 22.48 -4.55 -16.26
C LEU A 229 22.20 -4.31 -14.77
N SER A 230 21.86 -5.35 -14.01
CA SER A 230 21.66 -5.23 -12.56
C SER A 230 22.96 -4.95 -11.81
N ALA A 231 24.09 -5.50 -12.27
CA ALA A 231 25.40 -5.21 -11.70
C ALA A 231 25.86 -3.76 -11.99
N GLN A 232 25.62 -3.25 -13.20
CA GLN A 232 25.90 -1.86 -13.58
C GLN A 232 25.13 -0.85 -12.74
N LEU A 233 23.92 -1.19 -12.30
CA LEU A 233 23.11 -0.35 -11.41
C LEU A 233 23.54 -0.44 -9.93
N GLY A 234 24.17 -1.55 -9.51
CA GLY A 234 24.62 -1.77 -8.13
C GLY A 234 26.01 -1.21 -7.78
N HIS A 235 26.79 -0.76 -8.77
CA HIS A 235 28.18 -0.30 -8.56
C HIS A 235 28.34 1.23 -8.37
N SER A 236 27.26 2.02 -8.38
CA SER A 236 27.36 3.49 -8.31
C SER A 236 27.09 4.11 -6.93
N SER A 237 27.36 3.39 -5.84
CA SER A 237 27.40 3.99 -4.49
C SER A 237 28.59 3.44 -3.70
N LEU A 238 29.74 4.07 -3.92
CA LEU A 238 30.81 4.33 -2.93
C LEU A 238 31.80 5.27 -3.61
N GLY A 239 31.32 6.48 -3.91
CA GLY A 239 32.20 7.62 -4.17
C GLY A 239 32.91 7.95 -2.87
N SER A 240 34.15 7.48 -2.76
CA SER A 240 35.27 8.12 -2.07
C SER A 240 34.96 8.76 -0.71
N VAL A 241 35.23 8.00 0.35
CA VAL A 241 35.69 8.59 1.61
C VAL A 241 36.98 9.33 1.28
N ASP A 242 36.93 10.65 1.35
CA ASP A 242 38.11 11.53 1.27
C ASP A 242 38.89 11.34 2.58
N GLU A 243 39.81 10.36 2.62
CA GLU A 243 40.86 10.34 3.64
C GLU A 243 41.84 11.47 3.32
N GLY A 244 41.54 12.65 3.88
CA GLY A 244 42.53 13.71 4.06
C GLY A 244 43.60 13.27 5.04
N ILE A 245 44.65 12.66 4.49
CA ILE A 245 45.97 12.58 5.12
C ILE A 245 46.55 13.99 5.10
N ASP A 246 46.57 14.67 6.24
CA ASP A 246 47.52 15.76 6.48
C ASP A 246 48.64 15.23 7.38
N THR A 247 49.72 14.84 6.72
CA THR A 247 51.07 14.79 7.30
C THR A 247 51.71 16.18 7.13
N GLU A 248 51.88 16.90 8.24
CA GLU A 248 53.14 17.46 8.76
C GLU A 248 52.88 18.40 9.95
#